data_AF-A0A1E1X5H6-F1
#
_entry.id   AF-A0A1E1X5H6-F1
#
_cell.length_a   1.000
_cell.length_b   1.000
_cell.length_c   1.000
_cell.angle_alpha   90.00
_cell.angle_beta   90.00
_cell.angle_gamma   90.00
#
_symmetry.space_group_name_H-M   'P 1'
#
loop_
_entity.id
_entity.type
_entity.pdbx_description
1 polymer ?
#
loop_
_entity_poly.entity_id
_entity_poly.type
_entity_poly.pdbx_seq_one_letter_code
_entity_poly.pdbx_strand_id
1 'polypeptide(L)'
;DITLKGPRKKLHYVFSDGVGRISPSLLAKVHEVLPREGKPSAVQIRYGGCKGMLVEDPTLDGDCIIFRESMHKHLSDSEDLFILKASRPRIVKLNRPMITILSQKKTHGKARCIEDSVFLQLQQDCLAPYTDSLFEDAAAARLLHEECALRMPYKELAQEGLELHAEPFFRSLLWTLHQRCLQQLREKASIAVPPEFGRTMFGVMDETGTLQYGQVFVRYARDLSRFSPDDDYETLKGDVIVTKNPCVHLGDIRRLEAVDVPALHHIRDCIVFPSIGKRPHPNEMAGSDLDGDEYSVIWYPPLVFKRNDDPMDFYDDEGVENEGPVEVADMIDFVCNYIEHDVVGLISNAHLAWADWLQDGIRSNMCIRLANKVARAVDFAKLGKPERLATSEKPAAYPDFMQKHSEKLTYLSRRVLGQLYRQLDGMVLDSVGPVGDVQPDSRLIIEGHEEHMDAARQALKRYRLRVRSLLATYGIASEVEALSGAVMTMDSRISEKHDHTDVAVVVESQVKHIMACTRADFFEGFDGDYQEAKKRASAWYHCAYEQGAQAEGFAWCVAEELLDILRHAAPLNGPARG
;
A
#
# COMPACT_ATOMS: atom_id res chain seq x y z
N ASP A 1 26.39 10.08 -16.15
CA ASP A 1 25.79 8.74 -15.91
C ASP A 1 26.78 7.62 -16.12
N ILE A 2 26.45 6.42 -15.60
CA ILE A 2 27.19 5.18 -15.87
C ILE A 2 26.46 4.41 -16.97
N THR A 3 27.06 4.32 -18.16
CA THR A 3 26.38 3.79 -19.36
C THR A 3 27.11 2.60 -19.97
N LEU A 4 26.34 1.72 -20.61
CA LEU A 4 26.83 0.55 -21.34
C LEU A 4 26.02 0.36 -22.63
N LYS A 5 26.69 0.00 -23.72
CA LYS A 5 26.02 -0.41 -24.96
C LYS A 5 25.48 -1.83 -24.79
N GLY A 6 24.19 -2.02 -25.07
CA GLY A 6 23.54 -3.31 -25.02
C GLY A 6 23.97 -4.24 -26.17
N PRO A 7 23.55 -5.52 -26.11
CA PRO A 7 23.98 -6.54 -27.06
C PRO A 7 23.39 -6.36 -28.48
N ARG A 8 22.36 -5.53 -28.63
CA ARG A 8 21.74 -5.20 -29.94
C ARG A 8 21.82 -3.71 -30.22
N LYS A 9 21.74 -3.35 -31.50
CA LYS A 9 21.68 -1.96 -31.94
C LYS A 9 20.45 -1.27 -31.32
N LYS A 10 20.61 -0.04 -30.80
CA LYS A 10 19.59 0.75 -30.06
C LYS A 10 19.20 0.24 -28.66
N LEU A 11 19.95 -0.69 -28.08
CA LEU A 11 19.86 -0.96 -26.65
C LEU A 11 20.97 -0.17 -25.95
N HIS A 12 20.59 0.84 -25.17
CA HIS A 12 21.49 1.55 -24.29
C HIS A 12 21.08 1.30 -22.85
N TYR A 13 22.06 1.07 -21.99
CA TYR A 13 21.83 0.81 -20.58
C TYR A 13 22.45 1.91 -19.75
N VAL A 14 21.67 2.45 -18.82
CA VAL A 14 22.09 3.45 -17.85
C VAL A 14 21.93 2.87 -16.46
N PHE A 15 23.02 2.62 -15.75
CA PHE A 15 23.00 2.04 -14.40
C PHE A 15 22.55 3.03 -13.33
N SER A 16 22.75 4.32 -13.61
CA SER A 16 22.48 5.44 -12.71
C SER A 16 21.19 6.20 -13.05
N ASP A 17 20.29 5.60 -13.83
CA ASP A 17 19.15 6.29 -14.43
C ASP A 17 18.20 6.85 -13.36
N GLY A 18 18.17 8.17 -13.20
CA GLY A 18 17.26 8.84 -12.28
C GLY A 18 17.70 8.89 -10.81
N VAL A 19 18.93 8.45 -10.46
CA VAL A 19 19.44 8.53 -9.08
C VAL A 19 20.63 9.48 -8.98
N GLY A 20 20.67 10.29 -7.92
CA GLY A 20 21.73 11.23 -7.57
C GLY A 20 22.15 11.08 -6.12
N ARG A 21 22.98 12.01 -5.64
CA ARG A 21 23.58 11.97 -4.29
C ARG A 21 23.32 13.25 -3.52
N ILE A 22 23.17 13.15 -2.21
CA ILE A 22 23.00 14.29 -1.29
C ILE A 22 23.94 14.15 -0.10
N SER A 23 24.57 15.25 0.29
CA SER A 23 25.43 15.31 1.47
C SER A 23 24.65 15.07 2.78
N PRO A 24 25.24 14.44 3.80
CA PRO A 24 24.57 14.24 5.10
C PRO A 24 24.13 15.55 5.76
N SER A 25 24.90 16.63 5.62
CA SER A 25 24.57 17.93 6.24
C SER A 25 23.31 18.54 5.63
N LEU A 26 23.15 18.48 4.30
CA LEU A 26 21.95 18.97 3.63
C LEU A 26 20.75 18.06 3.88
N LEU A 27 20.94 16.74 3.91
CA LEU A 27 19.86 15.80 4.20
C LEU A 27 19.34 15.97 5.64
N ALA A 28 20.20 16.29 6.60
CA ALA A 28 19.79 16.63 7.96
C ALA A 28 18.87 17.87 8.01
N LYS A 29 19.13 18.88 7.18
CA LYS A 29 18.22 20.04 7.05
C LYS A 29 16.85 19.65 6.50
N VAL A 30 16.80 18.70 5.57
CA VAL A 30 15.53 18.15 5.08
C VAL A 30 14.77 17.45 6.21
N HIS A 31 15.46 16.69 7.07
CA HIS A 31 14.83 16.04 8.23
C HIS A 31 14.27 17.03 9.24
N GLU A 32 14.95 18.15 9.48
CA GLU A 32 14.47 19.22 10.38
C GLU A 32 13.17 19.86 9.89
N VAL A 33 13.02 20.05 8.57
CA VAL A 33 11.82 20.63 7.96
C VAL A 33 10.67 19.61 7.88
N LEU A 34 10.99 18.32 7.76
CA LEU A 34 10.03 17.22 7.61
C LEU A 34 10.11 16.20 8.75
N PRO A 35 9.89 16.60 10.03
CA PRO A 35 10.08 15.71 11.18
C PRO A 35 9.14 14.49 11.17
N ARG A 36 8.01 14.57 10.47
CA ARG A 36 7.06 13.45 10.32
C ARG A 36 7.56 12.34 9.40
N GLU A 37 8.46 12.65 8.48
CA GLU A 37 9.08 11.68 7.57
C GLU A 37 10.31 11.01 8.20
N GLY A 38 10.58 11.24 9.49
CA GLY A 38 11.71 10.64 10.18
C GLY A 38 13.07 11.09 9.62
N LYS A 39 14.05 10.18 9.62
CA LYS A 39 15.42 10.43 9.16
C LYS A 39 15.84 9.43 8.07
N PRO A 40 15.21 9.50 6.88
CA PRO A 40 15.46 8.61 5.74
C PRO A 40 16.87 8.79 5.19
N SER A 41 17.43 7.73 4.58
CA SER A 41 18.69 7.80 3.82
C SER A 41 18.50 8.14 2.35
N ALA A 42 17.26 8.06 1.83
CA ALA A 42 16.97 8.42 0.44
C ALA A 42 15.63 9.15 0.31
N VAL A 43 15.57 10.10 -0.62
CA VAL A 43 14.39 10.93 -0.89
C VAL A 43 14.12 11.04 -2.38
N GLN A 44 12.84 10.99 -2.77
CA GLN A 44 12.39 11.28 -4.12
C GLN A 44 12.15 12.78 -4.25
N ILE A 45 12.68 13.40 -5.31
CA ILE A 45 12.72 14.86 -5.43
C ILE A 45 12.21 15.39 -6.78
N ARG A 46 11.87 16.68 -6.77
CA ARG A 46 11.95 17.59 -7.91
C ARG A 46 12.78 18.81 -7.52
N TYR A 47 13.68 19.24 -8.40
CA TYR A 47 14.54 20.42 -8.18
C TYR A 47 15.04 20.96 -9.52
N GLY A 48 14.79 22.22 -9.86
CA GLY A 48 15.38 22.86 -11.05
C GLY A 48 15.27 22.04 -12.34
N GLY A 49 14.10 21.44 -12.60
CA GLY A 49 13.88 20.59 -13.78
C GLY A 49 14.45 19.16 -13.70
N CYS A 50 15.16 18.85 -12.61
CA CYS A 50 15.61 17.49 -12.28
C CYS A 50 14.50 16.70 -11.57
N LYS A 51 14.34 15.43 -11.95
CA LYS A 51 13.49 14.41 -11.34
C LYS A 51 14.35 13.21 -10.97
N GLY A 52 14.14 12.67 -9.77
CA GLY A 52 14.73 11.38 -9.42
C GLY A 52 14.79 11.11 -7.93
N MET A 53 15.70 10.21 -7.55
CA MET A 53 16.07 9.90 -6.17
C MET A 53 17.37 10.61 -5.80
N LEU A 54 17.50 11.03 -4.55
CA LEU A 54 18.77 11.42 -3.93
C LEU A 54 19.05 10.49 -2.76
N VAL A 55 20.29 10.01 -2.68
CA VAL A 55 20.75 9.08 -1.64
C VAL A 55 21.86 9.74 -0.84
N GLU A 56 21.82 9.59 0.48
CA GLU A 56 22.88 10.03 1.38
C GLU A 56 24.24 9.47 0.92
N ASP A 57 25.21 10.35 0.69
CA ASP A 57 26.60 9.97 0.40
C ASP A 57 27.53 10.59 1.45
N PRO A 58 28.03 9.79 2.42
CA PRO A 58 28.93 10.27 3.48
C PRO A 58 30.27 10.84 2.99
N THR A 59 30.63 10.67 1.72
CA THR A 59 31.86 11.20 1.13
C THR A 59 31.74 12.65 0.68
N LEU A 60 30.53 13.22 0.71
CA LEU A 60 30.26 14.59 0.30
C LEU A 60 30.43 15.57 1.47
N ASP A 61 31.26 16.59 1.24
CA ASP A 61 31.51 17.66 2.21
C ASP A 61 30.59 18.88 1.98
N GLY A 62 30.11 19.47 3.07
CA GLY A 62 29.22 20.64 3.04
C GLY A 62 27.85 20.35 2.44
N ASP A 63 27.04 21.39 2.23
CA ASP A 63 25.70 21.23 1.68
C ASP A 63 25.73 21.13 0.16
N CYS A 64 25.61 19.92 -0.36
CA CYS A 64 25.63 19.70 -1.81
C CYS A 64 24.72 18.57 -2.27
N ILE A 65 24.30 18.71 -3.54
CA ILE A 65 23.57 17.70 -4.29
C ILE A 65 24.34 17.44 -5.59
N ILE A 66 24.45 16.18 -5.98
CA ILE A 66 25.03 15.77 -7.26
C ILE A 66 23.94 15.14 -8.11
N PHE A 67 23.53 15.87 -9.14
CA PHE A 67 22.62 15.40 -10.17
C PHE A 67 23.36 14.69 -11.30
N ARG A 68 22.61 13.86 -12.03
CA ARG A 68 23.06 13.17 -13.24
C ARG A 68 22.28 13.63 -14.45
N GLU A 69 22.81 13.42 -15.65
CA GLU A 69 22.18 13.84 -16.90
C GLU A 69 20.81 13.18 -17.07
N SER A 70 20.70 11.90 -16.72
CA SER A 70 19.44 11.15 -16.71
C SER A 70 18.34 11.78 -15.84
N MET A 71 18.69 12.57 -14.82
CA MET A 71 17.73 13.22 -13.93
C MET A 71 17.15 14.50 -14.54
N HIS A 72 17.86 15.17 -15.44
CA HIS A 72 17.45 16.46 -15.99
C HIS A 72 16.37 16.25 -17.07
N LYS A 73 15.14 16.70 -16.82
CA LYS A 73 14.01 16.47 -17.74
C LYS A 73 13.65 17.71 -18.58
N HIS A 74 13.87 18.90 -18.05
CA HIS A 74 13.64 20.17 -18.74
C HIS A 74 14.43 21.28 -18.05
N LEU A 75 14.65 22.40 -18.74
CA LEU A 75 15.29 23.58 -18.15
C LEU A 75 14.33 24.27 -17.18
N SER A 76 14.82 24.65 -16.00
CA SER A 76 14.05 25.41 -15.01
C SER A 76 14.97 26.22 -14.11
N ASP A 77 14.55 27.44 -13.77
CA ASP A 77 15.28 28.35 -12.87
C ASP A 77 14.81 28.24 -11.40
N SER A 78 13.99 27.23 -11.08
CA SER A 78 13.50 27.02 -9.71
C SER A 78 14.59 26.46 -8.81
N GLU A 79 14.82 27.13 -7.68
CA GLU A 79 15.78 26.71 -6.63
C GLU A 79 15.11 25.98 -5.46
N ASP A 80 13.81 25.66 -5.57
CA ASP A 80 13.07 24.97 -4.53
C ASP A 80 13.27 23.45 -4.62
N LEU A 81 13.64 22.83 -3.50
CA LEU A 81 13.75 21.37 -3.39
C LEU A 81 12.42 20.79 -2.89
N PHE A 82 11.67 20.16 -3.79
CA PHE A 82 10.42 19.47 -3.46
C PHE A 82 10.69 18.01 -3.12
N ILE A 83 10.32 17.58 -1.91
CA ILE A 83 10.37 16.18 -1.48
C ILE A 83 8.99 15.55 -1.70
N LEU A 84 8.92 14.47 -2.49
CA LEU A 84 7.66 13.75 -2.75
C LEU A 84 7.47 12.57 -1.80
N LYS A 85 8.54 11.77 -1.61
CA LYS A 85 8.53 10.57 -0.77
C LYS A 85 9.90 10.35 -0.16
N ALA A 86 9.92 9.74 1.02
CA ALA A 86 11.11 9.32 1.74
C ALA A 86 11.20 7.79 1.85
N SER A 87 12.41 7.24 1.87
CA SER A 87 12.67 5.82 2.16
C SER A 87 12.14 5.45 3.54
N ARG A 88 11.34 4.37 3.62
CA ARG A 88 10.74 3.87 4.86
C ARG A 88 10.36 2.39 4.72
N PRO A 89 10.26 1.64 5.83
CA PRO A 89 9.81 0.26 5.80
C PRO A 89 8.37 0.16 5.27
N ARG A 90 8.14 -0.65 4.24
CA ARG A 90 6.82 -0.90 3.65
C ARG A 90 6.59 -2.36 3.42
N ILE A 91 5.38 -2.83 3.75
CA ILE A 91 4.95 -4.20 3.51
C ILE A 91 4.88 -4.46 2.00
N VAL A 92 5.32 -5.65 1.58
CA VAL A 92 5.14 -6.11 0.22
C VAL A 92 3.86 -6.94 0.12
N LYS A 93 3.07 -6.67 -0.91
CA LYS A 93 1.88 -7.44 -1.24
C LYS A 93 2.04 -8.06 -2.62
N LEU A 94 1.74 -9.35 -2.74
CA LEU A 94 1.56 -10.02 -4.01
C LEU A 94 0.31 -9.45 -4.69
N ASN A 95 0.25 -9.55 -6.02
CA ASN A 95 -0.91 -9.19 -6.81
C ASN A 95 -1.13 -10.23 -7.93
N ARG A 96 -2.24 -10.12 -8.66
CA ARG A 96 -2.58 -11.08 -9.72
C ARG A 96 -1.45 -11.30 -10.75
N PRO A 97 -0.83 -10.25 -11.35
CA PRO A 97 0.30 -10.46 -12.27
C PRO A 97 1.51 -11.16 -11.63
N MET A 98 1.91 -10.76 -10.43
CA MET A 98 3.04 -11.37 -9.72
C MET A 98 2.78 -12.84 -9.41
N ILE A 99 1.60 -13.19 -8.88
CA ILE A 99 1.18 -14.58 -8.60
C ILE A 99 1.14 -15.38 -9.91
N THR A 100 0.68 -14.77 -11.00
CA THR A 100 0.65 -15.41 -12.33
C THR A 100 2.05 -15.77 -12.82
N ILE A 101 3.03 -14.89 -12.64
CA ILE A 101 4.44 -15.17 -12.99
C ILE A 101 5.01 -16.25 -12.08
N LEU A 102 4.88 -16.09 -10.76
CA LEU A 102 5.48 -16.99 -9.75
C LEU A 102 4.94 -18.42 -9.85
N SER A 103 3.61 -18.59 -9.90
CA SER A 103 2.96 -19.92 -10.04
C SER A 103 3.32 -20.64 -11.35
N GLN A 104 3.82 -19.91 -12.34
CA GLN A 104 4.21 -20.43 -13.65
C GLN A 104 5.73 -20.55 -13.81
N LYS A 105 6.54 -20.26 -12.79
CA LYS A 105 7.98 -20.56 -12.80
C LYS A 105 8.21 -22.07 -12.92
N LYS A 106 9.12 -22.47 -13.79
CA LYS A 106 9.46 -23.89 -14.03
C LYS A 106 10.90 -24.17 -13.60
N THR A 107 11.17 -25.41 -13.20
CA THR A 107 12.52 -25.92 -12.99
C THR A 107 13.20 -26.28 -14.33
N HIS A 108 14.39 -26.89 -14.33
CA HIS A 108 15.04 -27.40 -15.56
C HIS A 108 14.18 -28.43 -16.33
N GLY A 109 13.10 -28.95 -15.74
CA GLY A 109 12.09 -29.79 -16.39
C GLY A 109 10.76 -29.06 -16.64
N LYS A 110 9.68 -29.84 -16.84
CA LYS A 110 8.32 -29.29 -16.97
C LYS A 110 7.63 -29.04 -15.62
N ALA A 111 8.25 -29.41 -14.50
CA ALA A 111 7.68 -29.26 -13.16
C ALA A 111 7.69 -27.80 -12.70
N ARG A 112 6.62 -27.41 -11.99
CA ARG A 112 6.51 -26.10 -11.35
C ARG A 112 7.59 -25.94 -10.28
N CYS A 113 8.06 -24.72 -10.10
CA CYS A 113 9.03 -24.39 -9.06
C CYS A 113 8.36 -24.04 -7.73
N ILE A 114 7.15 -23.47 -7.78
CA ILE A 114 6.38 -23.00 -6.63
C ILE A 114 5.00 -23.67 -6.69
N GLU A 115 4.58 -24.30 -5.61
CA GLU A 115 3.29 -24.97 -5.53
C GLU A 115 2.15 -24.00 -5.19
N ASP A 116 0.94 -24.31 -5.66
CA ASP A 116 -0.24 -23.48 -5.43
C ASP A 116 -0.55 -23.33 -3.92
N SER A 117 -0.24 -24.36 -3.12
CA SER A 117 -0.41 -24.37 -1.66
C SER A 117 0.36 -23.26 -0.94
N VAL A 118 1.48 -22.79 -1.51
CA VAL A 118 2.26 -21.68 -0.94
C VAL A 118 1.43 -20.40 -0.93
N PHE A 119 0.73 -20.10 -2.03
CA PHE A 119 -0.12 -18.91 -2.13
C PHE A 119 -1.39 -19.05 -1.31
N LEU A 120 -1.98 -20.25 -1.26
CA LEU A 120 -3.14 -20.54 -0.42
C LEU A 120 -2.81 -20.35 1.07
N GLN A 121 -1.63 -20.81 1.51
CA GLN A 121 -1.16 -20.59 2.87
C GLN A 121 -0.93 -19.11 3.16
N LEU A 122 -0.25 -18.37 2.27
CA LEU A 122 -0.06 -16.92 2.45
C LEU A 122 -1.39 -16.16 2.53
N GLN A 123 -2.41 -16.56 1.76
CA GLN A 123 -3.75 -16.00 1.88
C GLN A 123 -4.41 -16.33 3.22
N GLN A 124 -4.25 -17.55 3.72
CA GLN A 124 -4.75 -17.94 5.05
C GLN A 124 -4.05 -17.17 6.16
N ASP A 125 -2.74 -17.01 6.09
CA ASP A 125 -1.94 -16.23 7.05
C ASP A 125 -2.38 -14.76 7.07
N CYS A 126 -2.77 -14.19 5.91
CA CYS A 126 -3.35 -12.85 5.84
C CYS A 126 -4.72 -12.75 6.53
N LEU A 127 -5.52 -13.81 6.52
CA LEU A 127 -6.86 -13.83 7.12
C LEU A 127 -6.85 -14.11 8.62
N ALA A 128 -5.84 -14.85 9.11
CA ALA A 128 -5.78 -15.30 10.49
C ALA A 128 -5.93 -14.17 11.52
N PRO A 129 -5.20 -13.03 11.45
CA PRO A 129 -5.38 -11.94 12.41
C PRO A 129 -6.79 -11.37 12.45
N TYR A 130 -7.48 -11.34 11.30
CA TYR A 130 -8.85 -10.86 11.23
C TYR A 130 -9.83 -11.88 11.79
N THR A 131 -9.63 -13.18 11.55
CA THR A 131 -10.46 -14.23 12.15
C THR A 131 -10.28 -14.29 13.66
N ASP A 132 -9.04 -14.28 14.15
CA ASP A 132 -8.72 -14.33 15.58
C ASP A 132 -9.30 -13.12 16.33
N SER A 133 -9.31 -11.94 15.69
CA SER A 133 -9.88 -10.71 16.25
C SER A 133 -11.38 -10.80 16.57
N LEU A 134 -12.10 -11.74 15.95
CA LEU A 134 -13.53 -11.95 16.21
C LEU A 134 -13.79 -12.75 17.49
N PHE A 135 -12.77 -13.40 18.05
CA PHE A 135 -12.89 -14.32 19.20
C PHE A 135 -11.99 -13.96 20.38
N GLU A 136 -10.92 -13.17 20.16
CA GLU A 136 -9.96 -12.81 21.21
C GLU A 136 -9.75 -11.29 21.30
N ASP A 137 -10.03 -10.70 22.47
CA ASP A 137 -9.89 -9.24 22.67
C ASP A 137 -8.45 -8.74 22.54
N ALA A 138 -7.46 -9.56 22.93
CA ALA A 138 -6.06 -9.22 22.72
C ALA A 138 -5.71 -9.17 21.22
N ALA A 139 -6.30 -10.05 20.40
CA ALA A 139 -6.14 -10.03 18.95
C ALA A 139 -6.90 -8.86 18.32
N ALA A 140 -8.13 -8.58 18.77
CA ALA A 140 -8.91 -7.41 18.39
C ALA A 140 -8.15 -6.11 18.64
N ALA A 141 -7.60 -5.94 19.85
CA ALA A 141 -6.82 -4.76 20.20
C ALA A 141 -5.57 -4.60 19.32
N ARG A 142 -4.87 -5.71 19.00
CA ARG A 142 -3.72 -5.68 18.08
C ARG A 142 -4.14 -5.27 16.67
N LEU A 143 -5.17 -5.91 16.11
CA LEU A 143 -5.65 -5.62 14.76
C LEU A 143 -6.13 -4.17 14.63
N LEU A 144 -6.94 -3.69 15.58
CA LEU A 144 -7.39 -2.30 15.60
C LEU A 144 -6.20 -1.34 15.72
N HIS A 145 -5.21 -1.65 16.57
CA HIS A 145 -4.03 -0.81 16.70
C HIS A 145 -3.18 -0.76 15.41
N GLU A 146 -3.09 -1.85 14.67
CA GLU A 146 -2.26 -1.95 13.46
C GLU A 146 -2.96 -1.40 12.21
N GLU A 147 -4.24 -1.73 12.02
CA GLU A 147 -4.96 -1.55 10.75
C GLU A 147 -6.02 -0.43 10.76
N CYS A 148 -6.44 0.04 11.95
CA CYS A 148 -7.45 1.09 12.08
C CYS A 148 -6.81 2.49 11.99
N ALA A 149 -7.45 3.37 11.22
CA ALA A 149 -7.06 4.78 11.14
C ALA A 149 -7.33 5.55 12.46
N LEU A 150 -8.39 5.18 13.18
CA LEU A 150 -8.72 5.76 14.47
C LEU A 150 -7.74 5.25 15.54
N ARG A 151 -7.00 6.17 16.16
CA ARG A 151 -6.02 5.83 17.20
C ARG A 151 -6.69 5.96 18.57
N MET A 152 -6.81 4.83 19.27
CA MET A 152 -7.42 4.73 20.60
C MET A 152 -6.59 3.80 21.49
N PRO A 153 -6.78 3.87 22.82
CA PRO A 153 -6.10 3.00 23.79
C PRO A 153 -6.71 1.59 23.79
N TYR A 154 -6.69 0.91 22.63
CA TYR A 154 -7.33 -0.39 22.43
C TYR A 154 -6.80 -1.46 23.39
N LYS A 155 -5.48 -1.46 23.62
CA LYS A 155 -4.82 -2.45 24.49
C LYS A 155 -5.22 -2.24 25.94
N GLU A 156 -5.27 -0.99 26.38
CA GLU A 156 -5.67 -0.61 27.73
C GLU A 156 -7.16 -0.93 27.96
N LEU A 157 -8.03 -0.62 26.99
CA LEU A 157 -9.46 -0.95 27.07
C LEU A 157 -9.68 -2.46 27.25
N ALA A 158 -8.99 -3.28 26.44
CA ALA A 158 -9.05 -4.73 26.58
C ALA A 158 -8.49 -5.23 27.93
N GLN A 159 -7.42 -4.61 28.44
CA GLN A 159 -6.82 -4.96 29.74
C GLN A 159 -7.74 -4.66 30.93
N GLU A 160 -8.55 -3.60 30.85
CA GLU A 160 -9.59 -3.30 31.85
C GLU A 160 -10.86 -4.18 31.69
N GLY A 161 -10.80 -5.17 30.80
CA GLY A 161 -11.83 -6.19 30.61
C GLY A 161 -13.00 -5.71 29.75
N LEU A 162 -12.82 -4.71 28.88
CA LEU A 162 -13.78 -4.41 27.82
C LEU A 162 -13.65 -5.47 26.71
N GLU A 163 -14.75 -6.17 26.43
CA GLU A 163 -14.82 -7.15 25.34
C GLU A 163 -14.94 -6.42 23.99
N LEU A 164 -13.82 -6.05 23.38
CA LEU A 164 -13.77 -5.33 22.10
C LEU A 164 -14.50 -6.05 20.96
N HIS A 165 -14.45 -7.38 20.92
CA HIS A 165 -15.17 -8.15 19.90
C HIS A 165 -16.70 -8.17 20.12
N ALA A 166 -17.15 -7.85 21.35
CA ALA A 166 -18.56 -7.81 21.75
C ALA A 166 -19.08 -6.39 22.02
N GLU A 167 -18.24 -5.37 21.98
CA GLU A 167 -18.67 -3.97 22.06
C GLU A 167 -19.15 -3.52 20.67
N PRO A 168 -20.36 -2.92 20.53
CA PRO A 168 -20.95 -2.69 19.22
C PRO A 168 -20.09 -1.88 18.24
N PHE A 169 -19.45 -0.79 18.69
CA PHE A 169 -18.61 0.04 17.83
C PHE A 169 -17.34 -0.68 17.39
N PHE A 170 -16.63 -1.30 18.33
CA PHE A 170 -15.39 -2.01 18.01
C PHE A 170 -15.65 -3.22 17.13
N ARG A 171 -16.74 -3.96 17.37
CA ARG A 171 -17.19 -5.04 16.51
C ARG A 171 -17.50 -4.57 15.10
N SER A 172 -18.18 -3.43 14.95
CA SER A 172 -18.40 -2.79 13.65
C SER A 172 -17.08 -2.46 12.95
N LEU A 173 -16.11 -1.86 13.65
CA LEU A 173 -14.78 -1.57 13.10
C LEU A 173 -14.05 -2.84 12.64
N LEU A 174 -13.99 -3.87 13.49
CA LEU A 174 -13.37 -5.16 13.19
C LEU A 174 -14.01 -5.81 11.97
N TRP A 175 -15.33 -5.79 11.89
CA TRP A 175 -16.08 -6.31 10.76
C TRP A 175 -15.74 -5.58 9.46
N THR A 176 -15.71 -4.24 9.48
CA THR A 176 -15.35 -3.44 8.30
C THR A 176 -13.90 -3.70 7.85
N LEU A 177 -12.97 -3.84 8.80
CA LEU A 177 -11.58 -4.22 8.50
C LEU A 177 -11.49 -5.62 7.87
N HIS A 178 -12.24 -6.59 8.38
CA HIS A 178 -12.34 -7.94 7.82
C HIS A 178 -12.92 -7.92 6.40
N GLN A 179 -14.00 -7.16 6.16
CA GLN A 179 -14.60 -6.98 4.84
C GLN A 179 -13.62 -6.35 3.84
N ARG A 180 -12.89 -5.30 4.24
CA ARG A 180 -11.82 -4.70 3.40
C ARG A 180 -10.77 -5.73 3.03
N CYS A 181 -10.29 -6.53 4.00
CA CYS A 181 -9.30 -7.57 3.75
C CYS A 181 -9.82 -8.58 2.72
N LEU A 182 -11.01 -9.13 2.93
CA LEU A 182 -11.66 -10.05 1.99
C LEU A 182 -11.82 -9.44 0.60
N GLN A 183 -12.25 -8.19 0.51
CA GLN A 183 -12.40 -7.49 -0.76
C GLN A 183 -11.06 -7.35 -1.50
N GLN A 184 -10.00 -6.90 -0.81
CA GLN A 184 -8.66 -6.75 -1.40
C GLN A 184 -8.09 -8.09 -1.88
N LEU A 185 -8.26 -9.16 -1.10
CA LEU A 185 -7.83 -10.50 -1.48
C LEU A 185 -8.64 -11.02 -2.68
N ARG A 186 -9.96 -10.86 -2.67
CA ARG A 186 -10.84 -11.34 -3.75
C ARG A 186 -10.65 -10.59 -5.07
N GLU A 187 -10.64 -9.25 -5.02
CA GLU A 187 -10.63 -8.39 -6.22
C GLU A 187 -9.23 -8.13 -6.77
N LYS A 188 -8.20 -8.17 -5.93
CA LYS A 188 -6.83 -7.81 -6.35
C LYS A 188 -5.80 -8.91 -6.10
N ALA A 189 -6.18 -9.99 -5.40
CA ALA A 189 -5.24 -10.99 -4.88
C ALA A 189 -4.08 -10.33 -4.11
N SER A 190 -4.42 -9.30 -3.33
CA SER A 190 -3.49 -8.43 -2.60
C SER A 190 -2.98 -9.11 -1.33
N ILE A 191 -2.23 -10.20 -1.49
CA ILE A 191 -1.77 -11.07 -0.40
C ILE A 191 -0.49 -10.46 0.22
N ALA A 192 -0.53 -10.08 1.49
CA ALA A 192 0.67 -9.62 2.18
C ALA A 192 1.67 -10.77 2.36
N VAL A 193 2.95 -10.51 2.08
CA VAL A 193 4.03 -11.39 2.52
C VAL A 193 4.33 -11.04 3.98
N PRO A 194 4.60 -12.03 4.85
CA PRO A 194 4.96 -11.74 6.24
C PRO A 194 6.11 -10.72 6.31
N PRO A 195 6.02 -9.72 7.22
CA PRO A 195 7.01 -8.64 7.28
C PRO A 195 8.45 -9.16 7.41
N GLU A 196 8.70 -10.23 8.13
CA GLU A 196 10.04 -10.80 8.29
C GLU A 196 10.62 -11.41 6.99
N PHE A 197 9.83 -11.51 5.91
CA PHE A 197 10.21 -12.11 4.64
C PHE A 197 10.04 -11.20 3.40
N GLY A 198 9.69 -9.92 3.58
CA GLY A 198 9.57 -9.04 2.43
C GLY A 198 9.35 -7.56 2.73
N ARG A 199 9.80 -6.72 1.79
CA ARG A 199 9.69 -5.26 1.84
C ARG A 199 9.48 -4.66 0.46
N THR A 200 8.77 -3.54 0.40
CA THR A 200 8.73 -2.66 -0.78
C THR A 200 9.70 -1.50 -0.56
N MET A 201 10.72 -1.38 -1.40
CA MET A 201 11.87 -0.49 -1.19
C MET A 201 12.12 0.39 -2.41
N PHE A 202 12.66 1.59 -2.21
CA PHE A 202 13.18 2.35 -3.36
C PHE A 202 14.44 1.70 -3.91
N GLY A 203 14.57 1.70 -5.24
CA GLY A 203 15.80 1.32 -5.91
C GLY A 203 16.83 2.45 -5.85
N VAL A 204 18.06 2.11 -5.52
CA VAL A 204 19.22 3.02 -5.59
C VAL A 204 20.43 2.31 -6.18
N MET A 205 21.50 3.05 -6.46
CA MET A 205 22.73 2.51 -7.07
C MET A 205 23.89 2.45 -6.08
N ASP A 206 24.73 1.44 -6.21
CA ASP A 206 26.00 1.33 -5.52
C ASP A 206 27.07 2.27 -6.11
N GLU A 207 27.34 3.37 -5.41
CA GLU A 207 28.35 4.36 -5.76
C GLU A 207 29.79 3.86 -5.49
N THR A 208 29.96 2.79 -4.72
CA THR A 208 31.27 2.24 -4.35
C THR A 208 31.83 1.28 -5.40
N GLY A 209 30.98 0.75 -6.28
CA GLY A 209 31.35 -0.22 -7.31
C GLY A 209 31.77 -1.58 -6.75
N THR A 210 31.27 -1.95 -5.57
CA THR A 210 31.64 -3.18 -4.86
C THR A 210 30.69 -4.35 -5.19
N LEU A 211 29.41 -4.07 -5.38
CA LEU A 211 28.41 -5.09 -5.75
C LEU A 211 28.67 -5.63 -7.15
N GLN A 212 28.72 -6.96 -7.27
CA GLN A 212 28.85 -7.63 -8.55
C GLN A 212 27.48 -7.79 -9.23
N TYR A 213 27.48 -8.00 -10.55
CA TYR A 213 26.26 -8.33 -11.26
C TYR A 213 25.63 -9.63 -10.72
N GLY A 214 24.35 -9.58 -10.38
CA GLY A 214 23.61 -10.64 -9.69
C GLY A 214 23.46 -10.41 -8.19
N GLN A 215 24.19 -9.45 -7.62
CA GLN A 215 24.14 -9.12 -6.19
C GLN A 215 23.35 -7.83 -5.94
N VAL A 216 22.82 -7.72 -4.73
CA VAL A 216 22.17 -6.51 -4.20
C VAL A 216 22.58 -6.31 -2.74
N PHE A 217 22.51 -5.08 -2.25
CA PHE A 217 22.60 -4.80 -0.82
C PHE A 217 21.23 -4.34 -0.31
N VAL A 218 20.81 -4.92 0.82
CA VAL A 218 19.53 -4.61 1.46
C VAL A 218 19.74 -4.53 2.98
N ARG A 219 19.38 -3.38 3.55
CA ARG A 219 19.34 -3.15 4.99
C ARG A 219 17.99 -2.54 5.35
N TYR A 220 17.27 -3.17 6.27
CA TYR A 220 15.87 -2.83 6.54
C TYR A 220 15.58 -2.71 8.03
N ALA A 221 14.66 -1.81 8.38
CA ALA A 221 14.16 -1.69 9.74
C ALA A 221 13.30 -2.91 10.11
N ARG A 222 13.52 -3.45 11.31
CA ARG A 222 12.70 -4.54 11.85
C ARG A 222 11.31 -4.07 12.25
N ASP A 223 11.23 -2.90 12.87
CA ASP A 223 9.96 -2.25 13.19
C ASP A 223 9.43 -1.50 11.96
N LEU A 224 8.17 -1.75 11.61
CA LEU A 224 7.50 -1.05 10.50
C LEU A 224 6.99 0.34 10.91
N SER A 225 6.85 0.60 12.21
CA SER A 225 6.26 1.81 12.77
C SER A 225 7.30 2.89 13.12
N ARG A 226 8.58 2.51 13.22
CA ARG A 226 9.70 3.39 13.57
C ARG A 226 10.79 3.31 12.52
N PHE A 227 11.29 4.47 12.10
CA PHE A 227 12.37 4.56 11.12
C PHE A 227 13.25 5.81 11.36
N SER A 228 14.30 5.59 12.12
CA SER A 228 15.37 6.51 12.54
C SER A 228 16.72 5.80 12.40
N PRO A 229 17.84 6.51 12.16
CA PRO A 229 19.19 5.96 12.17
C PRO A 229 19.52 5.07 13.37
N ASP A 230 18.91 5.37 14.52
CA ASP A 230 19.15 4.69 15.79
C ASP A 230 18.28 3.44 16.00
N ASP A 231 17.40 3.10 15.04
CA ASP A 231 16.55 1.92 15.13
C ASP A 231 17.30 0.61 14.85
N ASP A 232 16.66 -0.53 15.18
CA ASP A 232 17.21 -1.86 14.91
C ASP A 232 17.09 -2.21 13.41
N TYR A 233 18.24 -2.26 12.74
CA TYR A 233 18.36 -2.59 11.33
C TYR A 233 19.01 -3.96 11.14
N GLU A 234 18.46 -4.73 10.21
CA GLU A 234 19.02 -6.00 9.78
C GLU A 234 19.59 -5.90 8.36
N THR A 235 20.80 -6.41 8.17
CA THR A 235 21.40 -6.56 6.83
C THR A 235 21.08 -7.95 6.29
N LEU A 236 20.33 -7.99 5.20
CA LEU A 236 19.87 -9.21 4.58
C LEU A 236 21.01 -9.94 3.85
N LYS A 237 21.03 -11.27 3.96
CA LYS A 237 21.99 -12.15 3.26
C LYS A 237 21.27 -13.33 2.61
N GLY A 238 21.73 -13.73 1.43
CA GLY A 238 21.24 -14.92 0.72
C GLY A 238 20.30 -14.60 -0.44
N ASP A 239 19.60 -15.63 -0.92
CA ASP A 239 18.77 -15.50 -2.11
C ASP A 239 17.50 -14.67 -1.87
N VAL A 240 17.24 -13.73 -2.76
CA VAL A 240 16.04 -12.89 -2.77
C VAL A 240 15.39 -12.91 -4.15
N ILE A 241 14.07 -12.74 -4.22
CA ILE A 241 13.39 -12.37 -5.45
C ILE A 241 13.06 -10.88 -5.43
N VAL A 242 13.27 -10.23 -6.57
CA VAL A 242 13.05 -8.79 -6.75
C VAL A 242 12.21 -8.59 -8.00
N THR A 243 11.26 -7.68 -7.93
CA THR A 243 10.48 -7.25 -9.09
C THR A 243 9.95 -5.83 -8.90
N LYS A 244 9.52 -5.22 -10.01
CA LYS A 244 8.81 -3.94 -10.04
C LYS A 244 7.41 -4.16 -10.59
N ASN A 245 6.43 -3.52 -9.96
CA ASN A 245 5.04 -3.56 -10.42
C ASN A 245 4.77 -2.40 -11.40
N PRO A 246 3.95 -2.62 -12.45
CA PRO A 246 3.37 -3.89 -12.88
C PRO A 246 4.41 -4.82 -13.52
N CYS A 247 4.39 -6.11 -13.14
CA CYS A 247 5.20 -7.15 -13.77
C CYS A 247 4.32 -8.02 -14.68
N VAL A 248 4.72 -8.23 -15.93
CA VAL A 248 3.91 -8.94 -16.93
C VAL A 248 4.70 -10.00 -17.70
N HIS A 249 5.99 -9.80 -17.90
CA HIS A 249 6.88 -10.75 -18.53
C HIS A 249 7.48 -11.70 -17.50
N LEU A 250 7.75 -12.95 -17.89
CA LEU A 250 8.37 -13.94 -16.99
C LEU A 250 9.70 -13.48 -16.40
N GLY A 251 10.48 -12.76 -17.19
CA GLY A 251 11.76 -12.20 -16.80
C GLY A 251 11.68 -11.05 -15.80
N ASP A 252 10.49 -10.48 -15.54
CA ASP A 252 10.33 -9.30 -14.69
C ASP A 252 10.51 -9.59 -13.19
N ILE A 253 10.49 -10.87 -12.79
CA ILE A 253 10.85 -11.30 -11.44
C ILE A 253 12.22 -11.97 -11.49
N ARG A 254 13.18 -11.37 -10.79
CA ARG A 254 14.59 -11.77 -10.76
C ARG A 254 14.94 -12.38 -9.41
N ARG A 255 15.61 -13.53 -9.41
CA ARG A 255 16.38 -14.01 -8.27
C ARG A 255 17.75 -13.32 -8.28
N LEU A 256 18.11 -12.69 -7.17
CA LEU A 256 19.38 -12.02 -6.91
C LEU A 256 19.95 -12.51 -5.57
N GLU A 257 21.20 -12.20 -5.30
CA GLU A 257 21.87 -12.53 -4.03
C GLU A 257 22.03 -11.26 -3.19
N ALA A 258 21.40 -11.21 -2.02
CA ALA A 258 21.66 -10.18 -1.03
C ALA A 258 23.01 -10.45 -0.35
N VAL A 259 23.90 -9.47 -0.40
CA VAL A 259 25.23 -9.53 0.20
C VAL A 259 25.45 -8.33 1.12
N ASP A 260 26.30 -8.53 2.12
CA ASP A 260 26.65 -7.49 3.09
C ASP A 260 27.88 -6.73 2.63
N VAL A 261 27.70 -5.41 2.50
CA VAL A 261 28.73 -4.47 2.08
C VAL A 261 28.81 -3.38 3.14
N PRO A 262 29.83 -3.41 4.03
CA PRO A 262 29.96 -2.43 5.12
C PRO A 262 29.96 -0.97 4.65
N ALA A 263 30.52 -0.69 3.47
CA ALA A 263 30.54 0.65 2.90
C ALA A 263 29.13 1.20 2.58
N LEU A 264 28.12 0.34 2.42
CA LEU A 264 26.74 0.71 2.08
C LEU A 264 25.80 0.76 3.30
N HIS A 265 26.30 0.56 4.52
CA HIS A 265 25.46 0.50 5.74
C HIS A 265 24.70 1.79 6.07
N HIS A 266 25.13 2.93 5.51
CA HIS A 266 24.43 4.21 5.63
C HIS A 266 23.08 4.19 4.88
N ILE A 267 22.95 3.38 3.83
CA ILE A 267 21.73 3.23 3.04
C ILE A 267 20.78 2.25 3.74
N ARG A 268 19.58 2.73 4.06
CA ARG A 268 18.56 2.06 4.88
C ARG A 268 17.21 2.10 4.17
N ASP A 269 16.43 1.02 4.28
CA ASP A 269 15.09 0.88 3.69
C ASP A 269 15.04 1.12 2.16
N CYS A 270 16.16 0.81 1.50
CA CYS A 270 16.36 0.83 0.05
C CYS A 270 16.98 -0.49 -0.39
N ILE A 271 16.77 -0.84 -1.66
CA ILE A 271 17.53 -1.88 -2.35
C ILE A 271 18.60 -1.23 -3.21
N VAL A 272 19.86 -1.61 -2.99
CA VAL A 272 21.01 -1.08 -3.72
C VAL A 272 21.38 -2.04 -4.83
N PHE A 273 21.38 -1.55 -6.06
CA PHE A 273 21.75 -2.28 -7.26
C PHE A 273 23.21 -2.00 -7.66
N PRO A 274 23.89 -2.97 -8.30
CA PRO A 274 25.26 -2.80 -8.74
C PRO A 274 25.36 -1.76 -9.85
N SER A 275 26.40 -0.93 -9.81
CA SER A 275 26.76 0.01 -10.89
C SER A 275 27.55 -0.64 -12.03
N ILE A 276 27.87 -1.93 -11.90
CA ILE A 276 28.64 -2.71 -12.86
C ILE A 276 27.89 -3.98 -13.28
N GLY A 277 28.05 -4.38 -14.53
CA GLY A 277 27.46 -5.61 -15.05
C GLY A 277 27.18 -5.57 -16.54
N LYS A 278 26.49 -6.60 -17.03
CA LYS A 278 26.08 -6.69 -18.44
C LYS A 278 24.78 -5.94 -18.77
N ARG A 279 23.96 -5.67 -17.75
CA ARG A 279 22.66 -5.01 -17.83
C ARG A 279 22.27 -4.51 -16.42
N PRO A 280 21.67 -3.33 -16.26
CA PRO A 280 21.14 -2.90 -14.96
C PRO A 280 19.99 -3.80 -14.53
N HIS A 281 20.00 -4.31 -13.29
CA HIS A 281 18.88 -5.11 -12.76
C HIS A 281 17.53 -4.38 -12.77
N PRO A 282 17.43 -3.07 -12.46
CA PRO A 282 16.24 -2.25 -12.73
C PRO A 282 15.63 -2.50 -14.11
N ASN A 283 16.45 -2.34 -15.15
CA ASN A 283 16.03 -2.52 -16.53
C ASN A 283 15.62 -3.97 -16.87
N GLU A 284 16.11 -4.97 -16.15
CA GLU A 284 15.65 -6.37 -16.30
C GLU A 284 14.22 -6.60 -15.80
N MET A 285 13.72 -5.71 -14.93
CA MET A 285 12.43 -5.81 -14.27
C MET A 285 11.47 -4.79 -14.85
N ALA A 286 10.68 -5.16 -15.86
CA ALA A 286 9.69 -4.28 -16.48
C ALA A 286 10.26 -2.94 -17.02
N GLY A 287 11.56 -2.88 -17.35
CA GLY A 287 12.20 -1.69 -17.91
C GLY A 287 12.35 -0.54 -16.90
N SER A 288 12.38 -0.87 -15.61
CA SER A 288 12.42 0.07 -14.49
C SER A 288 13.73 0.88 -14.43
N ASP A 289 13.67 2.02 -13.74
CA ASP A 289 14.79 2.92 -13.48
C ASP A 289 14.95 3.17 -11.96
N LEU A 290 15.71 4.20 -11.58
CA LEU A 290 15.96 4.60 -10.19
C LEU A 290 15.42 6.02 -9.90
N ASP A 291 14.41 6.50 -10.63
CA ASP A 291 13.83 7.85 -10.50
C ASP A 291 12.76 7.98 -9.39
N GLY A 292 12.57 6.89 -8.65
CA GLY A 292 11.60 6.70 -7.58
C GLY A 292 10.78 5.43 -7.70
N ASP A 293 11.15 4.52 -8.60
CA ASP A 293 10.56 3.20 -8.70
C ASP A 293 10.71 2.41 -7.39
N GLU A 294 9.62 1.72 -7.02
CA GLU A 294 9.53 0.88 -5.84
C GLU A 294 9.62 -0.60 -6.23
N TYR A 295 10.52 -1.32 -5.58
CA TYR A 295 10.83 -2.72 -5.84
C TYR A 295 10.31 -3.60 -4.69
N SER A 296 9.59 -4.65 -5.06
CA SER A 296 9.19 -5.72 -4.15
C SER A 296 10.37 -6.67 -3.96
N VAL A 297 10.97 -6.66 -2.76
CA VAL A 297 12.07 -7.54 -2.35
C VAL A 297 11.51 -8.59 -1.40
N ILE A 298 11.55 -9.86 -1.80
CA ILE A 298 10.95 -10.97 -1.05
C ILE A 298 12.02 -12.05 -0.85
N TRP A 299 12.22 -12.47 0.39
CA TRP A 299 13.12 -13.57 0.78
C TRP A 299 12.38 -14.70 1.51
N TYR A 300 11.07 -14.83 1.25
CA TYR A 300 10.27 -15.95 1.73
C TYR A 300 10.70 -17.25 1.01
N PRO A 301 11.32 -18.22 1.70
CA PRO A 301 11.96 -19.36 1.05
C PRO A 301 11.06 -20.16 0.07
N PRO A 302 9.76 -20.39 0.36
CA PRO A 302 8.86 -21.07 -0.57
C PRO A 302 8.60 -20.35 -1.91
N LEU A 303 8.86 -19.04 -2.01
CA LEU A 303 8.71 -18.25 -3.24
C LEU A 303 10.02 -18.08 -4.01
N VAL A 304 11.17 -18.44 -3.42
CA VAL A 304 12.47 -18.29 -4.08
C VAL A 304 12.67 -19.40 -5.11
N PHE A 305 12.58 -19.04 -6.40
CA PHE A 305 12.77 -19.97 -7.50
C PHE A 305 14.24 -20.12 -7.89
N LYS A 306 14.59 -21.21 -8.58
CA LYS A 306 16.00 -21.57 -8.80
C LYS A 306 16.71 -20.80 -9.92
N ARG A 307 16.01 -20.43 -10.99
CA ARG A 307 16.63 -19.85 -12.20
C ARG A 307 15.82 -18.70 -12.77
N ASN A 308 16.52 -17.64 -13.16
CA ASN A 308 15.96 -16.52 -13.90
C ASN A 308 15.57 -16.92 -15.33
N ASP A 309 14.36 -16.53 -15.73
CA ASP A 309 13.98 -16.46 -17.16
C ASP A 309 14.67 -15.24 -17.78
N ASP A 310 14.80 -15.19 -19.11
CA ASP A 310 15.41 -14.05 -19.78
C ASP A 310 14.52 -12.80 -19.65
N PRO A 311 15.10 -11.63 -19.33
CA PRO A 311 14.34 -10.37 -19.31
C PRO A 311 13.94 -9.95 -20.72
N MET A 312 12.84 -9.20 -20.83
CA MET A 312 12.43 -8.59 -22.10
C MET A 312 13.46 -7.53 -22.52
N ASP A 313 13.58 -7.24 -23.81
CA ASP A 313 14.38 -6.10 -24.27
C ASP A 313 13.52 -4.85 -24.39
N PHE A 314 13.98 -3.75 -23.79
CA PHE A 314 13.34 -2.44 -23.84
C PHE A 314 14.19 -1.54 -24.72
N TYR A 315 13.64 -1.09 -25.85
CA TYR A 315 14.37 -0.30 -26.84
C TYR A 315 14.10 1.18 -26.63
N ASP A 316 15.13 2.00 -26.83
CA ASP A 316 14.99 3.46 -26.84
C ASP A 316 14.28 3.86 -28.13
N ASP A 317 12.95 3.98 -28.04
CA ASP A 317 12.12 4.51 -29.10
C ASP A 317 12.16 6.04 -29.03
N GLU A 318 12.41 6.69 -30.17
CA GLU A 318 12.32 8.15 -30.26
C GLU A 318 10.86 8.59 -30.14
N GLY A 319 10.60 9.55 -29.24
CA GLY A 319 9.29 10.17 -29.09
C GLY A 319 8.95 11.03 -30.30
N VAL A 320 7.65 11.29 -30.47
CA VAL A 320 7.19 12.26 -31.47
C VAL A 320 7.43 13.67 -30.90
N GLU A 321 8.39 14.40 -31.47
CA GLU A 321 8.64 15.79 -31.11
C GLU A 321 7.63 16.73 -31.78
N ASN A 322 7.23 17.79 -31.08
CA ASN A 322 6.41 18.85 -31.66
C ASN A 322 7.29 19.84 -32.45
N GLU A 323 6.84 20.26 -33.62
CA GLU A 323 7.53 21.27 -34.42
C GLU A 323 7.13 22.67 -33.94
N GLY A 324 8.02 23.35 -33.20
CA GLY A 324 7.81 24.71 -32.74
C GLY A 324 7.38 24.81 -31.26
N PRO A 325 6.95 26.01 -30.81
CA PRO A 325 6.52 26.21 -29.42
C PRO A 325 5.20 25.47 -29.18
N VAL A 326 5.06 24.88 -27.98
CA VAL A 326 3.81 24.20 -27.58
C VAL A 326 2.68 25.21 -27.44
N GLU A 327 1.63 25.05 -28.24
CA GLU A 327 0.41 25.86 -28.19
C GLU A 327 -0.70 25.17 -27.39
N VAL A 328 -1.73 25.93 -27.03
CA VAL A 328 -2.90 25.39 -26.32
C VAL A 328 -3.61 24.31 -27.14
N ALA A 329 -3.60 24.43 -28.48
CA ALA A 329 -4.16 23.43 -29.37
C ALA A 329 -3.43 22.07 -29.22
N ASP A 330 -2.10 22.08 -29.16
CA ASP A 330 -1.29 20.87 -28.96
C ASP A 330 -1.60 20.20 -27.63
N MET A 331 -1.84 21.00 -26.58
CA MET A 331 -2.23 20.49 -25.27
C MET A 331 -3.60 19.80 -25.32
N ILE A 332 -4.57 20.40 -26.00
CA ILE A 332 -5.92 19.82 -26.18
C ILE A 332 -5.82 18.51 -26.96
N ASP A 333 -5.08 18.51 -28.07
CA ASP A 333 -4.89 17.32 -28.91
C ASP A 333 -4.17 16.20 -28.15
N PHE A 334 -3.15 16.53 -27.35
CA PHE A 334 -2.47 15.57 -26.50
C PHE A 334 -3.43 14.94 -25.49
N VAL A 335 -4.24 15.74 -24.80
CA VAL A 335 -5.21 15.23 -23.81
C VAL A 335 -6.26 14.34 -24.48
N CYS A 336 -6.82 14.75 -25.62
CA CYS A 336 -7.77 13.94 -26.38
C CYS A 336 -7.15 12.61 -26.82
N ASN A 337 -5.95 12.65 -27.42
CA ASN A 337 -5.23 11.46 -27.84
C ASN A 337 -4.89 10.54 -26.66
N TYR A 338 -4.55 11.10 -25.50
CA TYR A 338 -4.27 10.34 -24.28
C TYR A 338 -5.50 9.59 -23.78
N ILE A 339 -6.64 10.26 -23.69
CA ILE A 339 -7.91 9.63 -23.26
C ILE A 339 -8.30 8.50 -24.21
N GLU A 340 -8.12 8.66 -25.52
CA GLU A 340 -8.45 7.63 -26.50
C GLU A 340 -7.53 6.40 -26.45
N HIS A 341 -6.28 6.58 -26.02
CA HIS A 341 -5.23 5.56 -26.14
C HIS A 341 -4.68 5.06 -24.81
N ASP A 342 -5.27 5.43 -23.66
CA ASP A 342 -4.98 4.83 -22.36
C ASP A 342 -5.56 3.40 -22.27
N VAL A 343 -4.86 2.45 -22.90
CA VAL A 343 -5.29 1.06 -23.04
C VAL A 343 -4.48 0.08 -22.16
N VAL A 344 -3.61 0.59 -21.28
CA VAL A 344 -2.71 -0.24 -20.45
C VAL A 344 -3.49 -1.26 -19.63
N GLY A 345 -4.57 -0.83 -18.97
CA GLY A 345 -5.43 -1.70 -18.17
C GLY A 345 -6.15 -2.77 -19.01
N LEU A 346 -6.55 -2.43 -20.24
CA LEU A 346 -7.22 -3.37 -21.15
C LEU A 346 -6.26 -4.46 -21.64
N ILE A 347 -5.04 -4.08 -22.05
CA ILE A 347 -4.00 -5.01 -22.49
C ILE A 347 -3.56 -5.92 -21.33
N SER A 348 -3.37 -5.35 -20.13
CA SER A 348 -2.97 -6.11 -18.94
C SER A 348 -4.03 -7.14 -18.53
N ASN A 349 -5.30 -6.78 -18.60
CA ASN A 349 -6.41 -7.70 -18.35
C ASN A 349 -6.50 -8.82 -19.40
N ALA A 350 -6.28 -8.50 -20.67
CA ALA A 350 -6.21 -9.52 -21.72
C ALA A 350 -5.03 -10.47 -21.50
N HIS A 351 -3.86 -9.95 -21.10
CA HIS A 351 -2.69 -10.73 -20.77
C HIS A 351 -2.97 -11.73 -19.64
N LEU A 352 -3.58 -11.29 -18.52
CA LEU A 352 -3.95 -12.17 -17.42
C LEU A 352 -4.91 -13.29 -17.86
N ALA A 353 -5.94 -12.97 -18.64
CA ALA A 353 -6.90 -13.95 -19.14
C ALA A 353 -6.25 -14.99 -20.07
N TRP A 354 -5.35 -14.57 -20.97
CA TRP A 354 -4.63 -15.49 -21.86
C TRP A 354 -3.59 -16.32 -21.11
N ALA A 355 -2.89 -15.72 -20.14
CA ALA A 355 -1.92 -16.42 -19.31
C ALA A 355 -2.58 -17.50 -18.44
N ASP A 356 -3.85 -17.33 -18.08
CA ASP A 356 -4.66 -18.34 -17.41
C ASP A 356 -5.14 -19.43 -18.37
N TRP A 357 -5.74 -19.05 -19.50
CA TRP A 357 -6.40 -19.94 -20.45
C TRP A 357 -5.45 -20.87 -21.22
N LEU A 358 -4.33 -20.32 -21.72
CA LEU A 358 -3.44 -21.06 -22.62
C LEU A 358 -2.60 -22.09 -21.86
N GLN A 359 -2.35 -23.25 -22.47
CA GLN A 359 -1.58 -24.33 -21.84
C GLN A 359 -0.15 -23.91 -21.47
N ASP A 360 0.53 -23.18 -22.37
CA ASP A 360 1.86 -22.62 -22.11
C ASP A 360 1.83 -21.38 -21.21
N GLY A 361 0.62 -20.90 -20.89
CA GLY A 361 0.36 -19.72 -20.06
C GLY A 361 1.16 -18.51 -20.51
N ILE A 362 1.88 -17.92 -19.58
CA ILE A 362 2.70 -16.72 -19.82
C ILE A 362 3.85 -16.94 -20.83
N ARG A 363 4.27 -18.19 -21.09
CA ARG A 363 5.28 -18.51 -22.13
C ARG A 363 4.70 -18.52 -23.53
N SER A 364 3.38 -18.41 -23.68
CA SER A 364 2.75 -18.40 -24.99
C SER A 364 3.16 -17.16 -25.79
N ASN A 365 3.27 -17.32 -27.11
CA ASN A 365 3.54 -16.20 -28.01
C ASN A 365 2.50 -15.06 -27.89
N MET A 366 1.26 -15.40 -27.51
CA MET A 366 0.21 -14.39 -27.25
C MET A 366 0.58 -13.53 -26.04
N CYS A 367 0.94 -14.15 -24.91
CA CYS A 367 1.31 -13.41 -23.69
C CYS A 367 2.58 -12.58 -23.90
N ILE A 368 3.59 -13.12 -24.58
CA ILE A 368 4.82 -12.38 -24.90
C ILE A 368 4.51 -11.14 -25.76
N ARG A 369 3.65 -11.26 -26.79
CA ARG A 369 3.24 -10.10 -27.60
C ARG A 369 2.51 -9.06 -26.76
N LEU A 370 1.59 -9.49 -25.90
CA LEU A 370 0.84 -8.58 -25.02
C LEU A 370 1.77 -7.88 -24.01
N ALA A 371 2.75 -8.58 -23.44
CA ALA A 371 3.74 -7.97 -22.55
C ALA A 371 4.55 -6.86 -23.25
N ASN A 372 4.99 -7.08 -24.49
CA ASN A 372 5.65 -6.04 -25.29
C ASN A 372 4.73 -4.83 -25.53
N LYS A 373 3.44 -5.06 -25.78
CA LYS A 373 2.46 -3.98 -25.93
C LYS A 373 2.21 -3.21 -24.63
N VAL A 374 2.17 -3.90 -23.49
CA VAL A 374 2.05 -3.23 -22.18
C VAL A 374 3.22 -2.27 -21.96
N ALA A 375 4.46 -2.73 -22.20
CA ALA A 375 5.64 -1.88 -22.04
C ALA A 375 5.57 -0.62 -22.91
N ARG A 376 5.22 -0.76 -24.20
CA ARG A 376 5.08 0.38 -25.12
C ARG A 376 3.91 1.30 -24.76
N ALA A 377 2.81 0.74 -24.24
CA ALA A 377 1.64 1.51 -23.83
C ALA A 377 1.90 2.34 -22.57
N VAL A 378 2.72 1.87 -21.63
CA VAL A 378 3.12 2.65 -20.44
C VAL A 378 3.91 3.90 -20.83
N ASP A 379 4.76 3.80 -21.85
CA ASP A 379 5.53 4.93 -22.35
C ASP A 379 4.77 5.78 -23.39
N PHE A 380 3.48 5.51 -23.64
CA PHE A 380 2.66 6.26 -24.60
C PHE A 380 2.68 7.77 -24.30
N ALA A 381 2.55 8.16 -23.04
CA ALA A 381 2.55 9.58 -22.63
C ALA A 381 3.85 10.30 -22.98
N LYS A 382 4.98 9.57 -23.04
CA LYS A 382 6.30 10.11 -23.36
C LYS A 382 6.60 10.03 -24.86
N LEU A 383 6.17 8.95 -25.52
CA LEU A 383 6.57 8.62 -26.88
C LEU A 383 5.56 9.05 -27.94
N GLY A 384 4.28 9.24 -27.58
CA GLY A 384 3.21 9.60 -28.51
C GLY A 384 2.80 8.49 -29.48
N LYS A 385 3.22 7.24 -29.25
CA LYS A 385 2.93 6.09 -30.15
C LYS A 385 1.86 5.17 -29.59
N PRO A 386 0.60 5.24 -30.07
CA PRO A 386 -0.50 4.51 -29.47
C PRO A 386 -0.42 3.00 -29.74
N GLU A 387 -0.82 2.22 -28.73
CA GLU A 387 -1.01 0.78 -28.85
C GLU A 387 -2.49 0.40 -28.92
N ARG A 388 -2.79 -0.73 -29.56
CA ARG A 388 -4.17 -1.23 -29.69
C ARG A 388 -4.21 -2.75 -29.59
N LEU A 389 -5.27 -3.25 -28.96
CA LEU A 389 -5.59 -4.68 -28.94
C LEU A 389 -6.22 -5.11 -30.28
N ALA A 390 -5.55 -6.00 -30.98
CA ALA A 390 -6.10 -6.65 -32.16
C ALA A 390 -7.28 -7.56 -31.76
N THR A 391 -8.19 -7.84 -32.69
CA THR A 391 -9.36 -8.69 -32.42
C THR A 391 -8.98 -10.08 -31.92
N SER A 392 -7.90 -10.68 -32.44
CA SER A 392 -7.38 -11.98 -32.00
C SER A 392 -6.75 -11.97 -30.61
N GLU A 393 -6.39 -10.79 -30.10
CA GLU A 393 -5.78 -10.61 -28.79
C GLU A 393 -6.83 -10.35 -27.70
N LYS A 394 -8.10 -10.11 -28.07
CA LYS A 394 -9.20 -9.94 -27.13
C LYS A 394 -9.71 -11.32 -26.67
N PRO A 395 -9.65 -11.65 -25.36
CA PRO A 395 -10.21 -12.89 -24.85
C PRO A 395 -11.71 -12.97 -25.12
N ALA A 396 -12.18 -14.11 -25.63
CA ALA A 396 -13.62 -14.36 -25.84
C ALA A 396 -14.38 -14.60 -24.52
N ALA A 397 -13.67 -15.14 -23.52
CA ALA A 397 -14.17 -15.34 -22.17
C ALA A 397 -13.07 -14.99 -21.16
N TYR A 398 -13.47 -14.66 -19.93
CA TYR A 398 -12.58 -14.26 -18.85
C TYR A 398 -12.63 -15.27 -17.69
N PRO A 399 -11.52 -15.48 -16.96
CA PRO A 399 -11.54 -16.35 -15.80
C PRO A 399 -12.44 -15.79 -14.69
N ASP A 400 -13.06 -16.69 -13.92
CA ASP A 400 -13.97 -16.40 -12.82
C ASP A 400 -13.42 -15.38 -11.81
N PHE A 401 -12.14 -15.46 -11.45
CA PHE A 401 -11.53 -14.50 -10.53
C PHE A 401 -11.56 -13.05 -11.02
N MET A 402 -11.72 -12.79 -12.33
CA MET A 402 -11.85 -11.43 -12.86
C MET A 402 -13.27 -10.84 -12.71
N GLN A 403 -14.24 -11.61 -12.21
CA GLN A 403 -15.59 -11.12 -11.84
C GLN A 403 -16.37 -10.42 -12.97
N LYS A 404 -16.11 -10.76 -14.24
CA LYS A 404 -16.78 -10.15 -15.40
C LYS A 404 -18.12 -10.81 -15.81
N HIS A 405 -18.75 -11.56 -14.90
CA HIS A 405 -19.89 -12.41 -15.22
C HIS A 405 -21.15 -11.64 -15.65
N SER A 406 -21.29 -10.38 -15.25
CA SER A 406 -22.40 -9.49 -15.63
C SER A 406 -22.29 -8.98 -17.07
N GLU A 407 -21.09 -8.88 -17.64
CA GLU A 407 -20.83 -8.19 -18.91
C GLU A 407 -20.22 -9.07 -20.00
N LYS A 408 -19.57 -10.17 -19.61
CA LYS A 408 -18.76 -11.03 -20.48
C LYS A 408 -18.97 -12.50 -20.15
N LEU A 409 -18.70 -13.35 -21.14
CA LEU A 409 -18.60 -14.79 -20.90
C LEU A 409 -17.47 -15.07 -19.90
N THR A 410 -17.71 -15.99 -18.97
CA THR A 410 -16.74 -16.38 -17.95
C THR A 410 -16.50 -17.88 -17.92
N TYR A 411 -15.32 -18.31 -17.44
CA TYR A 411 -14.96 -19.71 -17.27
C TYR A 411 -14.29 -19.95 -15.92
N LEU A 412 -14.38 -21.19 -15.42
CA LEU A 412 -13.76 -21.60 -14.17
C LEU A 412 -12.23 -21.73 -14.35
N SER A 413 -11.44 -20.84 -13.75
CA SER A 413 -9.97 -20.95 -13.81
C SER A 413 -9.48 -22.18 -13.04
N ARG A 414 -8.59 -22.95 -13.66
CA ARG A 414 -7.94 -24.12 -13.05
C ARG A 414 -6.64 -23.79 -12.32
N ARG A 415 -6.18 -22.54 -12.38
CA ARG A 415 -4.91 -22.09 -11.77
C ARG A 415 -5.13 -21.54 -10.37
N VAL A 416 -4.03 -21.21 -9.69
CA VAL A 416 -4.03 -20.75 -8.30
C VAL A 416 -4.91 -19.52 -8.07
N LEU A 417 -4.98 -18.56 -9.01
CA LEU A 417 -5.83 -17.37 -8.87
C LEU A 417 -7.32 -17.73 -8.79
N GLY A 418 -7.77 -18.72 -9.58
CA GLY A 418 -9.13 -19.24 -9.47
C GLY A 418 -9.38 -19.95 -8.14
N GLN A 419 -8.40 -20.71 -7.64
CA GLN A 419 -8.49 -21.38 -6.34
C GLN A 419 -8.59 -20.36 -5.19
N LEU A 420 -7.71 -19.36 -5.17
CA LEU A 420 -7.69 -18.26 -4.20
C LEU A 420 -9.03 -17.51 -4.17
N TYR A 421 -9.55 -17.15 -5.36
CA TYR A 421 -10.84 -16.47 -5.49
C TYR A 421 -11.99 -17.30 -4.90
N ARG A 422 -12.11 -18.58 -5.29
CA ARG A 422 -13.21 -19.43 -4.84
C ARG A 422 -13.16 -19.79 -3.37
N GLN A 423 -11.96 -19.85 -2.78
CA GLN A 423 -11.81 -20.04 -1.34
C GLN A 423 -12.45 -18.89 -0.56
N LEU A 424 -12.33 -17.66 -1.06
CA LEU A 424 -12.90 -16.46 -0.44
C LEU A 424 -14.39 -16.29 -0.75
N ASP A 425 -14.82 -16.69 -1.95
CA ASP A 425 -16.21 -16.52 -2.38
C ASP A 425 -17.20 -17.25 -1.46
N GLY A 426 -16.82 -18.44 -0.98
CA GLY A 426 -17.58 -19.15 0.06
C GLY A 426 -17.65 -18.36 1.37
N MET A 427 -16.53 -17.77 1.82
CA MET A 427 -16.47 -17.00 3.07
C MET A 427 -17.31 -15.71 3.00
N VAL A 428 -17.34 -15.03 1.85
CA VAL A 428 -18.12 -13.79 1.67
C VAL A 428 -19.63 -14.08 1.69
N LEU A 429 -20.08 -15.19 1.10
CA LEU A 429 -21.48 -15.60 1.14
C LEU A 429 -21.95 -15.94 2.56
N ASP A 430 -21.07 -16.54 3.38
CA ASP A 430 -21.35 -16.90 4.77
C ASP A 430 -21.19 -15.73 5.76
N SER A 431 -20.58 -14.62 5.31
CA SER A 431 -20.37 -13.41 6.10
C SER A 431 -21.67 -12.61 6.25
N VAL A 432 -22.63 -13.13 7.02
CA VAL A 432 -23.70 -12.29 7.57
C VAL A 432 -23.02 -11.30 8.51
N GLY A 433 -23.42 -10.02 8.50
CA GLY A 433 -22.84 -8.96 9.34
C GLY A 433 -22.81 -9.30 10.84
N PRO A 434 -22.55 -8.35 11.74
CA PRO A 434 -22.74 -8.58 13.18
C PRO A 434 -24.19 -9.06 13.46
N VAL A 435 -24.42 -10.37 13.46
CA VAL A 435 -25.70 -11.00 13.83
C VAL A 435 -25.56 -11.39 15.29
N GLY A 436 -26.36 -10.74 16.12
CA GLY A 436 -26.41 -10.93 17.56
C GLY A 436 -26.90 -9.66 18.23
N ASP A 437 -27.66 -9.78 19.32
CA ASP A 437 -28.03 -8.65 20.18
C ASP A 437 -26.78 -8.19 20.93
N VAL A 438 -25.94 -7.39 20.27
CA VAL A 438 -24.76 -6.78 20.89
C VAL A 438 -25.23 -5.63 21.77
N GLN A 439 -24.93 -5.69 23.06
CA GLN A 439 -25.34 -4.68 24.03
C GLN A 439 -24.16 -3.80 24.43
N PRO A 440 -24.36 -2.50 24.63
CA PRO A 440 -23.33 -1.62 25.19
C PRO A 440 -22.93 -2.08 26.60
N ASP A 441 -21.68 -1.83 26.98
CA ASP A 441 -21.17 -2.21 28.31
C ASP A 441 -21.82 -1.32 29.38
N SER A 442 -22.64 -1.92 30.24
CA SER A 442 -23.37 -1.21 31.27
C SER A 442 -22.47 -0.56 32.32
N ARG A 443 -21.21 -0.98 32.48
CA ARG A 443 -20.24 -0.36 33.39
C ARG A 443 -19.88 1.07 32.99
N LEU A 444 -20.04 1.42 31.72
CA LEU A 444 -19.80 2.76 31.20
C LEU A 444 -20.97 3.72 31.48
N ILE A 445 -22.09 3.21 32.00
CA ILE A 445 -23.28 3.99 32.38
C ILE A 445 -23.27 4.16 33.91
N ILE A 446 -22.95 5.37 34.38
CA ILE A 446 -22.82 5.70 35.80
C ILE A 446 -23.96 6.60 36.28
N GLU A 447 -24.21 6.61 37.59
CA GLU A 447 -25.25 7.47 38.18
C GLU A 447 -24.95 8.97 37.97
N GLY A 448 -25.97 9.76 37.63
CA GLY A 448 -25.85 11.20 37.40
C GLY A 448 -25.53 11.59 35.96
N HIS A 449 -25.38 10.62 35.04
CA HIS A 449 -25.23 10.89 33.61
C HIS A 449 -26.48 11.59 33.02
N GLU A 450 -27.65 11.40 33.63
CA GLU A 450 -28.93 11.97 33.18
C GLU A 450 -28.89 13.50 33.11
N GLU A 451 -28.12 14.15 33.99
CA GLU A 451 -27.93 15.60 34.06
C GLU A 451 -27.28 16.18 32.79
N HIS A 452 -26.56 15.35 32.02
CA HIS A 452 -25.85 15.76 30.81
C HIS A 452 -26.44 15.22 29.50
N MET A 453 -27.54 14.46 29.57
CA MET A 453 -28.12 13.81 28.38
C MET A 453 -28.55 14.81 27.30
N ASP A 454 -29.12 15.96 27.67
CA ASP A 454 -29.54 16.95 26.68
C ASP A 454 -28.37 17.65 25.99
N ALA A 455 -27.28 17.89 26.71
CA ALA A 455 -26.04 18.40 26.14
C ALA A 455 -25.40 17.35 25.21
N ALA A 456 -25.36 16.08 25.63
CA ALA A 456 -24.87 14.96 24.83
C ALA A 456 -25.66 14.83 23.51
N ARG A 457 -26.99 14.92 23.54
CA ARG A 457 -27.84 14.89 22.33
C ARG A 457 -27.55 16.04 21.37
N GLN A 458 -27.24 17.23 21.87
CA GLN A 458 -26.86 18.37 21.02
C GLN A 458 -25.49 18.17 20.37
N ALA A 459 -24.50 17.70 21.14
CA ALA A 459 -23.18 17.36 20.63
C ALA A 459 -23.26 16.24 19.58
N LEU A 460 -24.05 15.20 19.82
CA LEU A 460 -24.30 14.10 18.88
C LEU A 460 -24.89 14.61 17.55
N LYS A 461 -25.81 15.58 17.58
CA LYS A 461 -26.35 16.21 16.36
C LYS A 461 -25.25 16.92 15.57
N ARG A 462 -24.37 17.68 16.23
CA ARG A 462 -23.24 18.37 15.58
C ARG A 462 -22.26 17.37 14.97
N TYR A 463 -21.90 16.33 15.72
CA TYR A 463 -21.06 15.24 15.25
C TYR A 463 -21.62 14.58 13.99
N ARG A 464 -22.90 14.19 14.01
CA ARG A 464 -23.58 13.59 12.86
C ARG A 464 -23.58 14.47 11.62
N LEU A 465 -23.73 15.79 11.79
CA LEU A 465 -23.67 16.72 10.66
C LEU A 465 -22.26 16.74 10.03
N ARG A 466 -21.20 16.78 10.87
CA ARG A 466 -19.81 16.72 10.40
C ARG A 466 -19.52 15.42 9.64
N VAL A 467 -19.90 14.27 10.21
CA VAL A 467 -19.71 12.95 9.58
C VAL A 467 -20.54 12.81 8.30
N ARG A 468 -21.83 13.17 8.32
CA ARG A 468 -22.67 13.09 7.10
C ARG A 468 -22.14 13.96 5.98
N SER A 469 -21.61 15.14 6.30
CA SER A 469 -20.95 15.99 5.30
C SER A 469 -19.77 15.26 4.68
N LEU A 470 -18.90 14.66 5.49
CA LEU A 470 -17.74 13.88 5.01
C LEU A 470 -18.19 12.71 4.11
N LEU A 471 -19.13 11.89 4.58
CA LEU A 471 -19.63 10.73 3.84
C LEU A 471 -20.25 11.15 2.50
N ALA A 472 -21.06 12.22 2.48
CA ALA A 472 -21.69 12.73 1.27
C ALA A 472 -20.68 13.34 0.28
N THR A 473 -19.63 14.01 0.78
CA THR A 473 -18.58 14.60 -0.07
C THR A 473 -17.80 13.52 -0.81
N TYR A 474 -17.47 12.40 -0.16
CA TYR A 474 -16.63 11.34 -0.74
C TYR A 474 -17.40 10.12 -1.25
N GLY A 475 -18.71 10.05 -1.01
CA GLY A 475 -19.58 8.93 -1.40
C GLY A 475 -19.29 7.65 -0.60
N ILE A 476 -18.91 7.78 0.68
CA ILE A 476 -18.61 6.65 1.57
C ILE A 476 -19.92 6.12 2.16
N ALA A 477 -20.12 4.81 2.12
CA ALA A 477 -21.41 4.20 2.52
C ALA A 477 -21.73 4.31 4.02
N SER A 478 -20.73 4.27 4.91
CA SER A 478 -20.95 4.24 6.36
C SER A 478 -19.93 5.04 7.16
N GLU A 479 -20.32 5.46 8.37
CA GLU A 479 -19.44 6.10 9.35
C GLU A 479 -18.24 5.20 9.70
N VAL A 480 -18.49 3.90 9.89
CA VAL A 480 -17.48 2.93 10.29
C VAL A 480 -16.40 2.75 9.22
N GLU A 481 -16.74 2.79 7.93
CA GLU A 481 -15.76 2.80 6.83
C GLU A 481 -14.83 4.02 6.91
N ALA A 482 -15.38 5.21 7.18
CA ALA A 482 -14.57 6.41 7.33
C ALA A 482 -13.68 6.34 8.58
N LEU A 483 -14.24 5.96 9.74
CA LEU A 483 -13.51 5.91 11.02
C LEU A 483 -12.41 4.84 11.04
N SER A 484 -12.67 3.66 10.48
CA SER A 484 -11.67 2.60 10.35
C SER A 484 -10.59 2.93 9.31
N GLY A 485 -10.86 3.85 8.38
CA GLY A 485 -10.05 4.06 7.18
C GLY A 485 -10.19 2.93 6.16
N ALA A 486 -11.12 2.00 6.37
CA ALA A 486 -11.42 0.91 5.46
C ALA A 486 -12.51 1.29 4.46
N VAL A 487 -12.24 2.34 3.68
CA VAL A 487 -13.16 2.83 2.66
C VAL A 487 -13.25 1.83 1.51
N MET A 488 -14.42 1.20 1.36
CA MET A 488 -14.70 0.20 0.32
C MET A 488 -15.48 0.79 -0.85
N THR A 489 -16.27 1.83 -0.58
CA THR A 489 -17.14 2.51 -1.55
C THR A 489 -16.80 3.99 -1.65
N MET A 490 -16.79 4.54 -2.86
CA MET A 490 -16.56 5.96 -3.14
C MET A 490 -17.42 6.40 -4.34
N ASP A 491 -17.71 7.70 -4.42
CA ASP A 491 -18.38 8.29 -5.59
C ASP A 491 -17.52 8.09 -6.85
N SER A 492 -18.15 7.65 -7.94
CA SER A 492 -17.44 7.35 -9.20
C SER A 492 -16.69 8.56 -9.76
N ARG A 493 -17.18 9.78 -9.54
CA ARG A 493 -16.53 11.02 -10.01
C ARG A 493 -15.23 11.31 -9.28
N ILE A 494 -15.06 10.78 -8.07
CA ILE A 494 -13.87 10.94 -7.25
C ILE A 494 -12.90 9.80 -7.54
N SER A 495 -13.39 8.56 -7.63
CA SER A 495 -12.54 7.41 -7.95
C SER A 495 -11.96 7.44 -9.37
N GLU A 496 -12.60 8.15 -10.30
CA GLU A 496 -12.07 8.39 -11.65
C GLU A 496 -10.94 9.44 -11.69
N LYS A 497 -10.89 10.35 -10.70
CA LYS A 497 -9.94 11.49 -10.70
C LYS A 497 -8.78 11.34 -9.73
N HIS A 498 -8.95 10.54 -8.68
CA HIS A 498 -7.97 10.38 -7.62
C HIS A 498 -7.78 8.90 -7.31
N ASP A 499 -6.53 8.53 -6.98
CA ASP A 499 -6.26 7.19 -6.46
C ASP A 499 -7.03 7.00 -5.14
N HIS A 500 -7.68 5.84 -4.98
CA HIS A 500 -8.39 5.47 -3.75
C HIS A 500 -7.51 5.61 -2.51
N THR A 501 -6.21 5.38 -2.63
CA THR A 501 -5.25 5.52 -1.52
C THR A 501 -5.06 6.97 -1.10
N ASP A 502 -4.98 7.92 -2.04
CA ASP A 502 -4.87 9.35 -1.75
C ASP A 502 -6.14 9.85 -1.03
N VAL A 503 -7.32 9.44 -1.52
CA VAL A 503 -8.60 9.80 -0.91
C VAL A 503 -8.70 9.23 0.51
N ALA A 504 -8.27 7.99 0.73
CA ALA A 504 -8.26 7.39 2.06
C ALA A 504 -7.41 8.19 3.06
N VAL A 505 -6.24 8.71 2.65
CA VAL A 505 -5.39 9.57 3.50
C VAL A 505 -6.10 10.88 3.83
N VAL A 506 -6.76 11.51 2.86
CA VAL A 506 -7.53 12.74 3.11
C VAL A 506 -8.69 12.47 4.08
N VAL A 507 -9.43 11.38 3.87
CA VAL A 507 -10.55 10.97 4.74
C VAL A 507 -10.04 10.71 6.17
N GLU A 508 -8.92 10.01 6.34
CA GLU A 508 -8.30 9.79 7.65
C GLU A 508 -7.96 11.13 8.34
N SER A 509 -7.39 12.09 7.60
CA SER A 509 -7.10 13.42 8.16
C SER A 509 -8.37 14.17 8.57
N GLN A 510 -9.45 14.09 7.78
CA GLN A 510 -10.73 14.71 8.09
C GLN A 510 -11.39 14.04 9.30
N VAL A 511 -11.35 12.71 9.40
CA VAL A 511 -11.83 11.97 10.56
C VAL A 511 -11.10 12.40 11.83
N LYS A 512 -9.75 12.47 11.80
CA LYS A 512 -8.96 12.97 12.94
C LYS A 512 -9.38 14.37 13.35
N HIS A 513 -9.63 15.25 12.39
CA HIS A 513 -10.12 16.60 12.67
C HIS A 513 -11.53 16.60 13.30
N ILE A 514 -12.46 15.81 12.78
CA ILE A 514 -13.82 15.68 13.33
C ILE A 514 -13.77 15.14 14.76
N MET A 515 -12.97 14.11 15.02
CA MET A 515 -12.76 13.55 16.36
C MET A 515 -12.20 14.61 17.32
N ALA A 516 -11.17 15.35 16.91
CA ALA A 516 -10.56 16.39 17.72
C ALA A 516 -11.53 17.55 18.02
N CYS A 517 -12.28 18.03 17.03
CA CYS A 517 -13.29 19.07 17.23
C CYS A 517 -14.42 18.59 18.15
N THR A 518 -14.84 17.34 18.03
CA THR A 518 -15.89 16.77 18.88
C THR A 518 -15.38 16.58 20.31
N ARG A 519 -14.14 16.14 20.50
CA ARG A 519 -13.47 16.13 21.82
C ARG A 519 -13.32 17.54 22.41
N ALA A 520 -13.05 18.56 21.59
CA ALA A 520 -13.03 19.95 22.06
C ALA A 520 -14.42 20.42 22.54
N ASP A 521 -15.49 20.06 21.81
CA ASP A 521 -16.87 20.36 22.21
C ASP A 521 -17.23 19.69 23.57
N PHE A 522 -16.61 18.56 23.92
CA PHE A 522 -16.80 17.88 25.21
C PHE A 522 -16.22 18.68 26.39
N PHE A 523 -15.03 19.24 26.20
CA PHE A 523 -14.31 20.02 27.21
C PHE A 523 -14.69 21.50 27.26
N GLU A 524 -15.59 21.95 26.37
CA GLU A 524 -16.09 23.31 26.39
C GLU A 524 -16.79 23.61 27.72
N GLY A 525 -16.32 24.65 28.43
CA GLY A 525 -16.88 25.04 29.73
C GLY A 525 -16.60 24.05 30.86
N PHE A 526 -15.63 23.15 30.70
CA PHE A 526 -15.18 22.24 31.76
C PHE A 526 -14.20 22.94 32.71
N ASP A 527 -14.43 22.81 34.01
CA ASP A 527 -13.69 23.49 35.09
C ASP A 527 -12.60 22.60 35.74
N GLY A 528 -12.45 21.37 35.27
CA GLY A 528 -11.46 20.42 35.79
C GLY A 528 -12.02 19.40 36.79
N ASP A 529 -13.33 19.38 37.08
CA ASP A 529 -13.92 18.36 37.96
C ASP A 529 -13.96 16.98 37.29
N TYR A 530 -13.07 16.11 37.71
CA TYR A 530 -12.95 14.74 37.22
C TYR A 530 -14.22 13.89 37.38
N GLN A 531 -15.04 14.09 38.42
CA GLN A 531 -16.30 13.33 38.56
C GLN A 531 -17.34 13.79 37.55
N GLU A 532 -17.37 15.09 37.27
CA GLU A 532 -18.24 15.69 36.26
C GLU A 532 -17.88 15.19 34.85
N ALA A 533 -16.58 15.07 34.53
CA ALA A 533 -16.12 14.50 33.26
C ALA A 533 -16.63 13.07 33.06
N LYS A 534 -16.62 12.23 34.11
CA LYS A 534 -17.13 10.85 34.04
C LYS A 534 -18.62 10.81 33.72
N LYS A 535 -19.43 11.64 34.39
CA LYS A 535 -20.87 11.72 34.14
C LYS A 535 -21.16 12.17 32.72
N ARG A 536 -20.43 13.17 32.21
CA ARG A 536 -20.54 13.64 30.82
C ARG A 536 -20.16 12.55 29.81
N ALA A 537 -19.05 11.86 30.03
CA ALA A 537 -18.59 10.78 29.13
C ALA A 537 -19.57 9.61 29.12
N SER A 538 -20.10 9.25 30.29
CA SER A 538 -21.17 8.27 30.44
C SER A 538 -22.46 8.66 29.70
N ALA A 539 -22.85 9.94 29.77
CA ALA A 539 -24.00 10.45 29.02
C ALA A 539 -23.77 10.39 27.50
N TRP A 540 -22.54 10.63 27.03
CA TRP A 540 -22.18 10.47 25.62
C TRP A 540 -22.26 9.01 25.17
N TYR A 541 -21.77 8.08 26.00
CA TYR A 541 -21.87 6.64 25.77
C TYR A 541 -23.33 6.18 25.68
N HIS A 542 -24.14 6.48 26.68
CA HIS A 542 -25.57 6.15 26.67
C HIS A 542 -26.30 6.77 25.46
N CYS A 543 -26.01 8.04 25.15
CA CYS A 543 -26.63 8.73 24.01
C CYS A 543 -26.24 8.13 22.65
N ALA A 544 -25.02 7.58 22.52
CA ALA A 544 -24.57 6.92 21.29
C ALA A 544 -25.29 5.60 21.00
N TYR A 545 -25.77 4.90 22.04
CA TYR A 545 -26.42 3.59 21.91
C TYR A 545 -27.94 3.59 22.22
N GLU A 546 -28.54 4.74 22.52
CA GLU A 546 -30.00 4.90 22.66
C GLU A 546 -30.73 4.49 21.35
N GLN A 547 -31.91 3.87 21.45
CA GLN A 547 -32.63 3.32 20.29
C GLN A 547 -32.75 4.33 19.13
N GLY A 548 -32.32 3.92 17.93
CA GLY A 548 -32.30 4.78 16.73
C GLY A 548 -31.01 5.59 16.55
N ALA A 549 -30.02 5.41 17.42
CA ALA A 549 -28.70 5.98 17.23
C ALA A 549 -27.87 5.18 16.21
N GLN A 550 -27.36 5.87 15.18
CA GLN A 550 -26.52 5.31 14.10
C GLN A 550 -25.09 5.88 14.13
N ALA A 551 -24.61 6.28 15.30
CA ALA A 551 -23.37 7.06 15.44
C ALA A 551 -22.54 6.56 16.61
N GLU A 552 -22.05 5.33 16.46
CA GLU A 552 -21.33 4.56 17.47
C GLU A 552 -19.97 5.21 17.82
N GLY A 553 -19.31 5.88 16.86
CA GLY A 553 -18.00 6.52 17.07
C GLY A 553 -18.03 7.79 17.93
N PHE A 554 -19.21 8.36 18.17
CA PHE A 554 -19.37 9.59 18.96
C PHE A 554 -18.86 9.44 20.39
N ALA A 555 -19.27 8.35 21.08
CA ALA A 555 -18.87 8.09 22.45
C ALA A 555 -17.34 7.95 22.59
N TRP A 556 -16.72 7.34 21.58
CA TRP A 556 -15.29 7.03 21.58
C TRP A 556 -14.39 8.23 21.25
N CYS A 557 -14.96 9.41 20.95
CA CYS A 557 -14.20 10.67 20.95
C CYS A 557 -13.58 10.98 22.33
N VAL A 558 -14.16 10.42 23.40
CA VAL A 558 -13.73 10.53 24.79
C VAL A 558 -13.27 9.18 25.36
N ALA A 559 -12.56 8.39 24.54
CA ALA A 559 -12.09 7.06 24.92
C ALA A 559 -11.23 7.03 26.19
N GLU A 560 -10.45 8.08 26.47
CA GLU A 560 -9.63 8.17 27.69
C GLU A 560 -10.50 8.30 28.95
N GLU A 561 -11.58 9.07 28.87
CA GLU A 561 -12.54 9.27 29.96
C GLU A 561 -13.36 8.00 30.19
N LEU A 562 -13.75 7.29 29.13
CA LEU A 562 -14.44 6.00 29.21
C LEU A 562 -13.54 4.89 29.79
N LEU A 563 -12.27 4.83 29.37
CA LEU A 563 -11.27 3.94 29.94
C LEU A 563 -11.11 4.18 31.45
N ASP A 564 -11.12 5.44 31.85
CA ASP A 564 -11.01 5.81 33.24
C ASP A 564 -12.26 5.46 34.07
N ILE A 565 -13.47 5.48 33.48
CA ILE A 565 -14.66 4.89 34.11
C ILE A 565 -14.46 3.37 34.33
N LEU A 566 -13.98 2.64 33.31
CA LEU A 566 -13.75 1.19 33.41
C LEU A 566 -12.77 0.81 34.52
N ARG A 567 -11.68 1.57 34.69
CA ARG A 567 -10.70 1.37 35.77
C ARG A 567 -11.30 1.44 37.17
N HIS A 568 -12.39 2.19 37.33
CA HIS A 568 -13.09 2.38 38.60
C HIS A 568 -14.35 1.50 38.72
N ALA A 569 -14.72 0.79 37.65
CA ALA A 569 -15.86 -0.11 37.64
C ALA A 569 -15.47 -1.49 38.20
N ALA A 570 -16.41 -2.15 38.88
CA ALA A 570 -16.21 -3.54 39.29
C ALA A 570 -16.19 -4.44 38.04
N PRO A 571 -15.27 -5.42 37.94
CA PRO A 571 -15.23 -6.34 36.80
C PRO A 571 -16.50 -7.19 36.75
N LEU A 572 -17.05 -7.39 35.55
CA LEU A 572 -18.30 -8.14 35.34
C LEU A 572 -18.15 -9.63 35.66
N ASN A 573 -16.95 -10.22 35.57
CA ASN A 573 -16.68 -11.63 35.89
C ASN A 573 -15.23 -11.89 36.37
N GLY A 574 -15.04 -12.11 37.68
CA GLY A 574 -13.78 -12.58 38.28
C GLY A 574 -13.79 -12.45 39.82
N PRO A 575 -13.22 -13.39 40.60
CA PRO A 575 -13.46 -13.48 42.03
C PRO A 575 -12.96 -12.22 42.73
N ALA A 576 -13.70 -11.76 43.73
CA ALA A 576 -13.30 -10.66 44.59
C ALA A 576 -11.81 -10.82 44.97
N ARG A 577 -10.99 -9.82 44.61
CA ARG A 577 -9.61 -9.72 45.13
C ARG A 577 -9.73 -9.54 46.64
N GLY A 578 -9.57 -10.64 47.37
CA GLY A 578 -9.34 -10.69 48.81
C GLY A 578 -7.84 -10.76 49.10
#